data_AF-Q5K660-F1
#
_entry.id   AF-Q5K660-F1
#
_cell.length_a   1.000
_cell.length_b   1.000
_cell.length_c   1.000
_cell.angle_alpha   90.00
_cell.angle_beta   90.00
_cell.angle_gamma   90.00
#
_symmetry.space_group_name_H-M   'P 1'
#
loop_
_entity.id
_entity.type
_entity.pdbx_description
1 polymer ?
#
loop_
_entity_poly.entity_id
_entity_poly.type
_entity_poly.pdbx_seq_one_letter_code
_entity_poly.pdbx_strand_id
1 'polypeptide(L)'
;LTVCDLDPDAEIKSLFMETKRCILYIIRVQSAANLMEIMVKPPTEEDMEHWNAIVRDELSSSSRKRGAYSDANALIDIGSMSYPDLKSTALENILLLEKAGRITRENHYQDLLNAIAVDIRTKHRRRVERQRELESVRLTLERLNDQAVYLEQQLKTYNDYIEQAMITLQNKKGKKRFLMPFTKQWDHERELQRSGRAFKFGSFKYSARNLSEKGVLLYWKGYNERQWDRVDLTISSNEVGVFTIDGSSGNMMISGANAQIPLDDLLQAQFNNTQFMDFFEGQLRVNVNLFLHLIMRKFYND
;
A
#
# COMPACT_ATOMS: atom_id res chain seq x y z
N LEU A 1 19.02 35.35 15.08
CA LEU A 1 18.07 36.49 15.04
C LEU A 1 17.49 36.55 13.64
N THR A 2 16.53 35.68 13.35
CA THR A 2 15.74 35.72 12.12
C THR A 2 14.60 36.71 12.36
N VAL A 3 14.69 37.86 11.72
CA VAL A 3 13.60 38.82 11.62
C VAL A 3 12.46 38.09 10.91
N CYS A 4 11.44 37.72 11.67
CA CYS A 4 10.16 37.33 11.09
C CYS A 4 9.64 38.59 10.37
N ASP A 5 9.59 38.55 9.05
CA ASP A 5 8.79 39.46 8.25
C ASP A 5 7.34 39.31 8.73
N LEU A 6 6.93 40.15 9.68
CA LEU A 6 5.53 40.38 10.01
C LEU A 6 4.92 40.99 8.75
N ASP A 7 4.16 40.18 8.00
CA ASP A 7 3.31 40.65 6.92
C ASP A 7 2.49 41.84 7.47
N PRO A 8 2.69 43.08 6.99
CA PRO A 8 2.03 44.26 7.55
C PRO A 8 0.51 44.19 7.39
N ASP A 9 0.00 43.30 6.53
CA ASP A 9 -1.42 43.00 6.41
C ASP A 9 -1.92 41.94 7.41
N ALA A 10 -1.04 41.23 8.14
CA ALA A 10 -1.44 40.18 9.07
C ALA A 10 -2.26 40.72 10.25
N GLU A 11 -1.88 41.88 10.80
CA GLU A 11 -2.63 42.54 11.89
C GLU A 11 -4.02 42.94 11.41
N ILE A 12 -4.12 43.54 10.22
CA ILE A 12 -5.40 43.94 9.61
C ILE A 12 -6.27 42.72 9.30
N LYS A 13 -5.67 41.62 8.82
CA LYS A 13 -6.38 40.35 8.58
C LYS A 13 -6.88 39.74 9.88
N SER A 14 -6.09 39.76 10.95
CA SER A 14 -6.48 39.28 12.28
C SER A 14 -7.67 40.08 12.82
N LEU A 15 -7.56 41.41 12.76
CA LEU A 15 -8.62 42.34 13.14
C LEU A 15 -9.91 42.09 12.34
N PHE A 16 -9.80 41.84 11.04
CA PHE A 16 -10.94 41.52 10.18
C PHE A 16 -11.61 40.20 10.57
N MET A 17 -10.83 39.18 10.94
CA MET A 17 -11.36 37.90 11.40
C MET A 17 -12.09 38.02 12.76
N GLU A 18 -11.50 38.76 13.69
CA GLU A 18 -12.10 39.07 14.99
C GLU A 18 -13.42 39.83 14.82
N THR A 19 -13.42 40.87 13.98
CA THR A 19 -14.62 41.68 13.68
C THR A 19 -15.75 40.84 13.09
N LYS A 20 -15.45 40.02 12.05
CA LYS A 20 -16.44 39.09 11.47
C LYS A 20 -17.05 38.18 12.52
N ARG A 21 -16.24 37.76 13.49
CA ARG A 21 -16.66 36.85 14.54
C ARG A 21 -17.53 37.55 15.59
N CYS A 22 -17.16 38.74 16.06
CA CYS A 22 -18.02 39.55 16.94
C CYS A 22 -19.39 39.79 16.28
N ILE A 23 -19.39 40.17 15.00
CA ILE A 23 -20.62 40.40 14.24
C ILE A 23 -21.46 39.14 14.11
N LEU A 24 -20.84 37.98 13.86
CA LEU A 24 -21.55 36.71 13.79
C LEU A 24 -22.34 36.40 15.08
N TYR A 25 -21.82 36.79 16.24
CA TYR A 25 -22.55 36.68 17.51
C TYR A 25 -23.61 37.77 17.66
N ILE A 26 -23.29 39.01 17.30
CA ILE A 26 -24.22 40.14 17.38
C ILE A 26 -25.49 39.89 16.54
N ILE A 27 -25.34 39.40 15.30
CA ILE A 27 -26.48 39.11 14.41
C ILE A 27 -27.33 37.91 14.85
N ARG A 28 -26.84 37.09 15.78
CA ARG A 28 -27.61 35.99 16.40
C ARG A 28 -28.48 36.47 17.56
N VAL A 29 -28.11 37.59 18.17
CA VAL A 29 -28.84 38.20 19.30
C VAL A 29 -29.80 39.26 18.77
N GLN A 30 -29.31 40.21 17.97
CA GLN A 30 -30.09 41.31 17.42
C GLN A 30 -30.24 41.21 15.91
N SER A 31 -31.42 41.57 15.40
CA SER A 31 -31.71 41.70 13.97
C SER A 31 -32.21 43.11 13.63
N ALA A 32 -31.83 43.60 12.45
CA ALA A 32 -32.31 44.84 11.83
C ALA A 32 -32.19 44.75 10.30
N ALA A 33 -32.56 45.80 9.55
CA ALA A 33 -32.52 45.77 8.09
C ALA A 33 -31.09 45.82 7.53
N ASN A 34 -30.16 46.45 8.25
CA ASN A 34 -28.75 46.52 7.87
C ASN A 34 -27.83 46.46 9.10
N LEU A 35 -26.55 46.13 8.88
CA LEU A 35 -25.57 45.97 9.97
C LEU A 35 -25.33 47.28 10.72
N MET A 36 -25.39 48.43 10.05
CA MET A 36 -25.27 49.73 10.70
C MET A 36 -26.38 49.97 11.74
N GLU A 37 -27.64 49.68 11.40
CA GLU A 37 -28.78 49.76 12.32
C GLU A 37 -28.63 48.83 13.51
N ILE A 38 -28.14 47.60 13.29
CA ILE A 38 -27.84 46.66 14.39
C ILE A 38 -26.82 47.31 15.34
N MET A 39 -25.76 47.93 14.83
CA MET A 39 -24.72 48.54 15.66
C MET A 39 -25.19 49.78 16.43
N VAL A 40 -26.17 50.54 15.91
CA VAL A 40 -26.69 51.76 16.57
C VAL A 40 -27.80 51.46 17.57
N LYS A 41 -28.56 50.37 17.39
CA LYS A 41 -29.68 50.00 18.27
C LYS A 41 -29.18 49.75 19.71
N PRO A 42 -29.75 50.35 20.76
CA PRO A 42 -29.33 50.06 22.13
C PRO A 42 -29.67 48.60 22.51
N PRO A 43 -28.82 47.90 23.29
CA PRO A 43 -29.13 46.59 23.83
C PRO A 43 -30.35 46.62 24.77
N THR A 44 -31.28 45.67 24.63
CA THR A 44 -32.36 45.44 25.61
C THR A 44 -31.97 44.38 26.63
N GLU A 45 -32.72 44.26 27.73
CA GLU A 45 -32.52 43.18 28.71
C GLU A 45 -32.74 41.80 28.08
N GLU A 46 -33.72 41.66 27.20
CA GLU A 46 -33.96 40.42 26.46
C GLU A 46 -32.75 40.01 25.61
N ASP A 47 -32.09 40.96 24.92
CA ASP A 47 -30.89 40.69 24.12
C ASP A 47 -29.73 40.18 24.99
N MET A 48 -29.58 40.73 26.20
CA MET A 48 -28.54 40.30 27.15
C MET A 48 -28.81 38.89 27.68
N GLU A 49 -30.06 38.53 27.94
CA GLU A 49 -30.44 37.16 28.30
C GLU A 49 -30.18 36.17 27.16
N HIS A 50 -30.51 36.54 25.92
CA HIS A 50 -30.22 35.73 24.74
C HIS A 50 -28.72 35.52 24.54
N TRP A 51 -27.91 36.56 24.71
CA TRP A 51 -26.45 36.45 24.68
C TRP A 51 -25.95 35.45 25.73
N ASN A 52 -26.38 35.58 26.98
CA ASN A 52 -25.99 34.69 28.07
C ASN A 52 -26.36 33.23 27.80
N ALA A 53 -27.51 32.98 27.16
CA ALA A 53 -27.93 31.64 26.75
C ALA A 53 -27.00 31.06 25.67
N ILE A 54 -26.65 31.85 24.65
CA ILE A 54 -25.73 31.45 23.57
C ILE A 54 -24.33 31.13 24.12
N VAL A 55 -23.79 31.99 24.98
CA VAL A 55 -22.48 31.81 25.61
C VAL A 55 -22.45 30.51 26.42
N ARG A 56 -23.50 30.25 27.21
CA ARG A 56 -23.62 29.03 28.01
C ARG A 56 -23.65 27.77 27.13
N ASP A 57 -24.40 27.80 26.02
CA ASP A 57 -24.49 26.66 25.10
C ASP A 57 -23.17 26.41 24.36
N GLU A 58 -22.48 27.47 23.91
CA GLU A 58 -21.18 27.33 23.23
C GLU A 58 -20.07 26.84 24.19
N LEU A 59 -20.01 27.31 25.44
CA LEU A 59 -19.08 26.77 26.45
C LEU A 59 -19.31 25.28 26.72
N SER A 60 -20.58 24.85 26.78
CA SER A 60 -20.93 23.45 27.01
C SER A 60 -20.57 22.54 25.83
N SER A 61 -20.73 23.03 24.60
CA SER A 61 -20.52 22.27 23.36
C SER A 61 -19.05 22.25 22.90
N SER A 62 -18.30 23.32 23.18
CA SER A 62 -16.86 23.43 22.87
C SER A 62 -16.00 22.40 23.64
N SER A 63 -16.43 22.03 24.85
CA SER A 63 -15.83 20.95 25.65
C SER A 63 -15.75 19.61 24.89
N ARG A 64 -16.74 19.30 24.05
CA ARG A 64 -16.89 17.99 23.39
C ARG A 64 -16.23 17.87 22.00
N LYS A 65 -15.77 18.98 21.40
CA LYS A 65 -15.29 19.04 20.00
C LYS A 65 -13.89 19.65 19.88
N ARG A 66 -13.00 19.41 20.85
CA ARG A 66 -11.62 19.93 20.81
C ARG A 66 -10.80 19.21 19.73
N GLY A 67 -10.54 19.89 18.63
CA GLY A 67 -9.45 19.57 17.70
C GLY A 67 -8.19 20.38 18.06
N ALA A 68 -7.02 19.82 17.78
CA ALA A 68 -5.69 20.38 18.13
C ALA A 68 -5.36 21.76 17.49
N TYR A 69 -6.23 22.28 16.62
CA TYR A 69 -6.04 23.52 15.87
C TYR A 69 -7.31 24.38 15.89
N SER A 70 -7.75 24.85 17.05
CA SER A 70 -8.90 25.75 17.10
C SER A 70 -8.56 27.08 17.75
N ASP A 71 -9.17 28.13 17.20
CA ASP A 71 -9.42 29.49 17.73
C ASP A 71 -10.08 29.50 19.12
N ALA A 72 -9.82 28.50 19.95
CA ALA A 72 -10.41 28.29 21.26
C ALA A 72 -10.11 29.45 22.20
N ASN A 73 -8.90 30.02 22.13
CA ASN A 73 -8.52 31.15 22.97
C ASN A 73 -9.36 32.39 22.65
N ALA A 74 -9.58 32.69 21.37
CA ALA A 74 -10.42 33.82 20.97
C ALA A 74 -11.92 33.56 21.22
N LEU A 75 -12.37 32.28 21.28
CA LEU A 75 -13.73 31.86 21.67
C LEU A 75 -14.01 32.04 23.15
N ILE A 76 -13.02 31.76 23.97
CA ILE A 76 -13.09 31.96 25.42
C ILE A 76 -13.09 33.46 25.75
N ASP A 77 -12.30 34.26 25.02
CA ASP A 77 -12.22 35.71 25.21
C ASP A 77 -13.57 36.40 24.96
N ILE A 78 -14.17 36.17 23.78
CA ILE A 78 -15.48 36.72 23.42
C ILE A 78 -16.60 36.22 24.35
N GLY A 79 -16.56 34.95 24.78
CA GLY A 79 -17.55 34.40 25.70
C GLY A 79 -17.44 34.93 27.13
N SER A 80 -16.35 35.61 27.48
CA SER A 80 -16.16 36.23 28.80
C SER A 80 -16.69 37.67 28.88
N MET A 81 -16.97 38.29 27.73
CA MET A 81 -17.42 39.69 27.63
C MET A 81 -18.94 39.82 27.75
N SER A 82 -19.39 40.96 28.27
CA SER A 82 -20.81 41.31 28.25
C SER A 82 -21.26 41.67 26.83
N TYR A 83 -22.57 41.57 26.54
CA TYR A 83 -23.10 41.91 25.21
C TYR A 83 -22.83 43.38 24.81
N PRO A 84 -22.98 44.38 25.70
CA PRO A 84 -22.56 45.75 25.41
C PRO A 84 -21.06 45.88 25.09
N ASP A 85 -20.19 45.19 25.83
CA ASP A 85 -18.74 45.24 25.60
C ASP A 85 -18.37 44.61 24.26
N LEU A 86 -19.01 43.49 23.90
CA LEU A 86 -18.86 42.84 22.60
C LEU A 86 -19.21 43.82 21.46
N LYS A 87 -20.28 44.60 21.65
CA LYS A 87 -20.77 45.56 20.67
C LYS A 87 -19.86 46.78 20.54
N SER A 88 -19.35 47.30 21.66
CA SER A 88 -18.34 48.37 21.68
C SER A 88 -17.06 47.93 20.98
N THR A 89 -16.55 46.74 21.30
CA THR A 89 -15.35 46.17 20.69
C THR A 89 -15.52 45.96 19.18
N ALA A 90 -16.67 45.44 18.75
CA ALA A 90 -16.97 45.29 17.33
C ALA A 90 -17.02 46.65 16.61
N LEU A 91 -17.55 47.69 17.25
CA LEU A 91 -17.63 49.04 16.67
C LEU A 91 -16.26 49.69 16.55
N GLU A 92 -15.40 49.56 17.56
CA GLU A 92 -13.99 50.01 17.51
C GLU A 92 -13.24 49.31 16.37
N ASN A 93 -13.41 48.00 16.23
CA ASN A 93 -12.74 47.23 15.18
C ASN A 93 -13.25 47.61 13.77
N ILE A 94 -14.55 47.85 13.60
CA ILE A 94 -15.12 48.36 12.33
C ILE A 94 -14.51 49.71 11.97
N LEU A 95 -14.39 50.64 12.93
CA LEU A 95 -13.80 51.97 12.70
C LEU A 95 -12.32 51.86 12.30
N LEU A 96 -11.56 50.95 12.91
CA LEU A 96 -10.16 50.70 12.54
C LEU A 96 -10.05 50.11 11.12
N LEU A 97 -10.94 49.19 10.75
CA LEU A 97 -11.00 48.61 9.41
C LEU A 97 -11.45 49.61 8.34
N GLU A 98 -12.32 50.55 8.69
CA GLU A 98 -12.70 51.69 7.85
C GLU A 98 -11.52 52.63 7.63
N LYS A 99 -10.79 53.00 8.69
CA LYS A 99 -9.55 53.81 8.57
C LYS A 99 -8.48 53.13 7.71
N ALA A 100 -8.41 51.80 7.76
CA ALA A 100 -7.52 51.00 6.91
C ALA A 100 -8.03 50.82 5.46
N GLY A 101 -9.20 51.37 5.12
CA GLY A 101 -9.78 51.30 3.77
C GLY A 101 -10.24 49.89 3.36
N ARG A 102 -10.46 48.98 4.32
CA ARG A 102 -10.88 47.59 4.05
C ARG A 102 -12.41 47.44 3.98
N ILE A 103 -13.14 48.35 4.59
CA ILE A 103 -14.60 48.35 4.67
C ILE A 103 -15.09 49.78 4.45
N THR A 104 -16.21 49.94 3.76
CA THR A 104 -16.83 51.24 3.51
C THR A 104 -18.13 51.39 4.29
N ARG A 105 -18.42 52.60 4.76
CA ARG A 105 -19.68 52.92 5.45
C ARG A 105 -20.84 53.18 4.49
N GLU A 106 -20.53 53.51 3.24
CA GLU A 106 -21.50 53.86 2.18
C GLU A 106 -22.47 52.72 1.86
N ASN A 107 -22.05 51.46 2.02
CA ASN A 107 -22.88 50.29 1.77
C ASN A 107 -23.51 49.69 3.05
N HIS A 108 -23.57 50.46 4.13
CA HIS A 108 -24.07 49.99 5.44
C HIS A 108 -23.38 48.72 5.95
N TYR A 109 -22.10 48.54 5.62
CA TYR A 109 -21.25 47.39 5.98
C TYR A 109 -21.69 46.05 5.38
N GLN A 110 -22.37 46.08 4.22
CA GLN A 110 -22.85 44.86 3.53
C GLN A 110 -21.68 43.94 3.09
N ASP A 111 -20.51 44.49 2.75
CA ASP A 111 -19.33 43.69 2.36
C ASP A 111 -18.89 42.74 3.47
N LEU A 112 -19.05 43.16 4.73
CA LEU A 112 -18.68 42.38 5.90
C LEU A 112 -19.62 41.18 6.10
N LEU A 113 -20.92 41.39 5.90
CA LEU A 113 -21.92 40.32 5.88
C LEU A 113 -21.70 39.36 4.70
N ASN A 114 -21.38 39.88 3.52
CA ASN A 114 -21.06 39.07 2.35
C ASN A 114 -19.82 38.20 2.59
N ALA A 115 -18.78 38.75 3.24
CA ALA A 115 -17.59 38.00 3.63
C ALA A 115 -17.91 36.88 4.62
N ILE A 116 -18.76 37.15 5.62
CA ILE A 116 -19.25 36.13 6.57
C ILE A 116 -20.04 35.03 5.83
N ALA A 117 -20.90 35.39 4.89
CA ALA A 117 -21.67 34.43 4.10
C ALA A 117 -20.76 33.53 3.25
N VAL A 118 -19.73 34.11 2.62
CA VAL A 118 -18.69 33.36 1.89
C VAL A 118 -17.94 32.41 2.83
N ASP A 119 -17.54 32.87 4.02
CA ASP A 119 -16.86 32.04 5.02
C ASP A 119 -17.72 30.86 5.48
N ILE A 120 -19.01 31.08 5.74
CA ILE A 120 -19.95 30.02 6.11
C ILE A 120 -20.04 28.98 5.00
N ARG A 121 -20.23 29.43 3.75
CA ARG A 121 -20.33 28.55 2.58
C ARG A 121 -19.06 27.74 2.36
N THR A 122 -17.89 28.40 2.41
CA THR A 122 -16.60 27.73 2.23
C THR A 122 -16.28 26.77 3.38
N LYS A 123 -16.59 27.13 4.63
CA LYS A 123 -16.44 26.27 5.81
C LYS A 123 -17.33 25.04 5.72
N HIS A 124 -18.57 25.20 5.25
CA HIS A 124 -19.46 24.07 4.99
C HIS A 124 -18.92 23.16 3.88
N ARG A 125 -18.51 23.74 2.74
CA ARG A 125 -17.91 22.99 1.63
C ARG A 125 -16.69 22.17 2.07
N ARG A 126 -15.74 22.79 2.79
CA ARG A 126 -14.56 22.13 3.36
C ARG A 126 -14.89 21.07 4.41
N ARG A 127 -16.04 21.16 5.09
CA ARG A 127 -16.51 20.11 6.01
C ARG A 127 -17.01 18.88 5.24
N VAL A 128 -17.79 19.10 4.18
CA VAL A 128 -18.29 18.03 3.32
C VAL A 128 -17.14 17.33 2.57
N GLU A 129 -16.18 18.09 2.03
CA GLU A 129 -14.97 17.57 1.40
C GLU A 129 -14.18 16.67 2.37
N ARG A 130 -13.86 17.16 3.57
CA ARG A 130 -13.17 16.35 4.59
C ARG A 130 -13.91 15.09 5.00
N GLN A 131 -15.25 15.15 5.09
CA GLN A 131 -16.04 13.96 5.43
C GLN A 131 -15.91 12.89 4.33
N ARG A 132 -15.99 13.28 3.06
CA ARG A 132 -15.79 12.36 1.93
C ARG A 132 -14.37 11.80 1.88
N GLU A 133 -13.37 12.63 2.12
CA GLU A 133 -11.97 12.19 2.19
C GLU A 133 -11.75 11.17 3.30
N LEU A 134 -12.31 11.41 4.49
CA LEU A 134 -12.23 10.45 5.61
C LEU A 134 -12.88 9.11 5.28
N GLU A 135 -14.03 9.12 4.62
CA GLU A 135 -14.70 7.89 4.16
C GLU A 135 -13.85 7.15 3.12
N SER A 136 -13.27 7.87 2.15
CA SER A 136 -12.37 7.29 1.14
C SER A 136 -11.10 6.70 1.75
N VAL A 137 -10.49 7.37 2.72
CA VAL A 137 -9.31 6.87 3.44
C VAL A 137 -9.64 5.59 4.22
N ARG A 138 -10.78 5.55 4.90
CA ARG A 138 -11.24 4.35 5.63
C ARG A 138 -11.42 3.15 4.69
N LEU A 139 -12.09 3.35 3.56
CA LEU A 139 -12.28 2.30 2.56
C LEU A 139 -10.94 1.82 1.98
N THR A 140 -10.00 2.73 1.77
CA THR A 140 -8.66 2.39 1.26
C THR A 140 -7.89 1.57 2.29
N LEU A 141 -7.97 1.92 3.57
CA LEU A 141 -7.34 1.18 4.66
C LEU A 141 -7.90 -0.25 4.76
N GLU A 142 -9.22 -0.41 4.67
CA GLU A 142 -9.87 -1.72 4.67
C GLU A 142 -9.37 -2.60 3.52
N ARG A 143 -9.33 -2.07 2.30
CA ARG A 143 -8.80 -2.79 1.12
C ARG A 143 -7.33 -3.20 1.27
N LEU A 144 -6.49 -2.32 1.83
CA LEU A 144 -5.09 -2.64 2.07
C LEU A 144 -4.93 -3.73 3.13
N ASN A 145 -5.79 -3.73 4.14
CA ASN A 145 -5.80 -4.78 5.15
C ASN A 145 -6.21 -6.14 4.54
N ASP A 146 -7.24 -6.17 3.70
CA ASP A 146 -7.65 -7.39 2.99
C ASP A 146 -6.54 -7.92 2.08
N GLN A 147 -5.83 -7.03 1.39
CA GLN A 147 -4.66 -7.40 0.57
C GLN A 147 -3.51 -7.95 1.42
N ALA A 148 -3.25 -7.36 2.59
CA ALA A 148 -2.23 -7.86 3.50
C ALA A 148 -2.55 -9.28 3.98
N VAL A 149 -3.79 -9.53 4.40
CA VAL A 149 -4.27 -10.86 4.83
C VAL A 149 -4.17 -11.87 3.68
N TYR A 150 -4.55 -11.48 2.46
CA TYR A 150 -4.43 -12.33 1.28
C TYR A 150 -2.99 -12.74 0.99
N LEU A 151 -2.05 -11.80 1.00
CA LEU A 151 -0.63 -12.07 0.77
C LEU A 151 -0.03 -12.93 1.88
N GLU A 152 -0.44 -12.72 3.14
CA GLU A 152 -0.02 -13.56 4.26
C GLU A 152 -0.52 -15.01 4.10
N GLN A 153 -1.76 -15.20 3.65
CA GLN A 153 -2.30 -16.53 3.34
C GLN A 153 -1.57 -17.19 2.16
N GLN A 154 -1.20 -16.44 1.12
CA GLN A 154 -0.39 -16.95 0.01
C GLN A 154 0.98 -17.42 0.49
N LEU A 155 1.65 -16.62 1.32
CA LEU A 155 2.95 -16.96 1.90
C LEU A 155 2.86 -18.23 2.75
N LYS A 156 1.82 -18.33 3.59
CA LYS A 156 1.59 -19.53 4.40
C LYS A 156 1.40 -20.77 3.52
N THR A 157 0.54 -20.68 2.50
CA THR A 157 0.27 -21.80 1.59
C THR A 157 1.54 -22.25 0.85
N TYR A 158 2.37 -21.30 0.44
CA TYR A 158 3.67 -21.56 -0.17
C TYR A 158 4.62 -22.32 0.78
N ASN A 159 4.72 -21.86 2.04
CA ASN A 159 5.55 -22.51 3.04
C ASN A 159 5.04 -23.92 3.38
N ASP A 160 3.72 -24.08 3.57
CA ASP A 160 3.09 -25.37 3.84
C ASP A 160 3.38 -26.38 2.70
N TYR A 161 3.34 -25.93 1.44
CA TYR A 161 3.66 -26.75 0.27
C TYR A 161 5.14 -27.19 0.27
N ILE A 162 6.07 -26.29 0.57
CA ILE A 162 7.50 -26.62 0.67
C ILE A 162 7.73 -27.62 1.80
N GLU A 163 7.14 -27.41 2.97
CA GLU A 163 7.30 -28.31 4.11
C GLU A 163 6.79 -29.72 3.79
N GLN A 164 5.62 -29.84 3.16
CA GLN A 164 5.09 -31.12 2.70
C GLN A 164 5.99 -31.80 1.66
N ALA A 165 6.53 -31.04 0.70
CA ALA A 165 7.49 -31.56 -0.27
C ALA A 165 8.77 -32.06 0.43
N MET A 166 9.31 -31.29 1.38
CA MET A 166 10.49 -31.68 2.16
C MET A 166 10.28 -32.97 2.96
N ILE A 167 9.14 -33.11 3.66
CA ILE A 167 8.79 -34.32 4.43
C ILE A 167 8.71 -35.55 3.51
N THR A 168 8.09 -35.40 2.33
CA THR A 168 7.94 -36.50 1.35
C THR A 168 9.29 -37.00 0.84
N LEU A 169 10.26 -36.11 0.65
CA LEU A 169 11.58 -36.48 0.14
C LEU A 169 12.45 -37.15 1.23
N GLN A 170 12.37 -36.67 2.48
CA GLN A 170 13.08 -37.28 3.62
C GLN A 170 12.62 -38.72 3.88
N ASN A 171 11.31 -38.98 3.78
CA ASN A 171 10.72 -40.29 4.04
C ASN A 171 10.98 -41.35 2.94
N LYS A 172 11.46 -40.94 1.75
CA LYS A 172 11.72 -41.85 0.62
C LYS A 172 13.12 -42.49 0.61
N LYS A 173 13.97 -42.22 1.59
CA LYS A 173 15.31 -42.81 1.70
C LYS A 173 15.23 -44.34 1.88
N GLY A 174 15.19 -45.11 0.78
CA GLY A 174 15.41 -46.56 0.81
C GLY A 174 14.50 -47.46 -0.03
N LYS A 175 13.49 -46.96 -0.76
CA LYS A 175 12.63 -47.86 -1.56
C LYS A 175 13.24 -48.14 -2.95
N LYS A 176 14.02 -49.22 -3.07
CA LYS A 176 14.58 -49.68 -4.36
C LYS A 176 13.42 -49.97 -5.34
N ARG A 177 13.27 -49.13 -6.38
CA ARG A 177 12.26 -49.36 -7.43
C ARG A 177 12.74 -50.49 -8.34
N PHE A 178 11.81 -51.36 -8.73
CA PHE A 178 12.08 -52.37 -9.75
C PHE A 178 12.36 -51.67 -11.09
N LEU A 179 13.61 -51.78 -11.55
CA LEU A 179 14.06 -51.20 -12.82
C LEU A 179 14.02 -52.30 -13.88
N MET A 180 13.30 -52.05 -14.98
CA MET A 180 13.25 -52.98 -16.10
C MET A 180 14.65 -53.11 -16.74
N PRO A 181 15.15 -54.34 -16.99
CA PRO A 181 16.41 -54.56 -17.69
C PRO A 181 16.41 -53.87 -19.07
N PHE A 182 17.58 -53.41 -19.51
CA PHE A 182 17.81 -52.78 -20.84
C PHE A 182 17.11 -51.43 -21.08
N THR A 183 16.70 -50.75 -20.00
CA THR A 183 16.27 -49.35 -20.09
C THR A 183 17.46 -48.41 -19.86
N LYS A 184 17.46 -47.22 -20.47
CA LYS A 184 18.50 -46.20 -20.24
C LYS A 184 18.74 -45.91 -18.75
N GLN A 185 17.68 -45.96 -17.94
CA GLN A 185 17.76 -45.78 -16.50
C GLN A 185 18.46 -46.95 -15.79
N TRP A 186 18.25 -48.18 -16.26
CA TRP A 186 18.90 -49.37 -15.73
C TRP A 186 20.42 -49.37 -16.03
N ASP A 187 20.81 -48.97 -17.25
CA ASP A 187 22.23 -48.81 -17.62
C ASP A 187 22.90 -47.72 -16.78
N HIS A 188 22.23 -46.58 -16.58
CA HIS A 188 22.72 -45.47 -15.77
C HIS A 188 22.90 -45.85 -14.29
N GLU A 189 21.93 -46.53 -13.67
CA GLU A 189 22.03 -46.99 -12.29
C GLU A 189 23.21 -47.98 -12.11
N ARG A 190 23.45 -48.84 -13.11
CA ARG A 190 24.55 -49.80 -13.09
C ARG A 190 25.92 -49.13 -13.31
N GLU A 191 25.98 -48.10 -14.14
CA GLU A 191 27.18 -47.26 -14.34
C GLU A 191 27.52 -46.49 -13.05
N LEU A 192 26.52 -45.90 -12.39
CA LEU A 192 26.67 -45.25 -11.10
C LEU A 192 27.18 -46.19 -10.00
N GLN A 193 26.67 -47.42 -9.95
CA GLN A 193 27.15 -48.47 -9.04
C GLN A 193 28.59 -48.88 -9.35
N ARG A 194 28.98 -48.96 -10.63
CA ARG A 194 30.37 -49.26 -11.04
C ARG A 194 31.33 -48.11 -10.73
N SER A 195 30.88 -46.86 -10.84
CA SER A 195 31.68 -45.67 -10.54
C SER A 195 31.67 -45.26 -9.07
N GLY A 196 30.96 -45.98 -8.20
CA GLY A 196 30.82 -45.67 -6.77
C GLY A 196 30.07 -44.37 -6.46
N ARG A 197 29.35 -43.80 -7.43
CA ARG A 197 28.60 -42.54 -7.27
C ARG A 197 27.15 -42.86 -6.95
N ALA A 198 26.79 -42.87 -5.67
CA ALA A 198 25.40 -43.07 -5.24
C ALA A 198 24.78 -41.75 -4.80
N PHE A 199 23.75 -41.29 -5.53
CA PHE A 199 22.99 -40.09 -5.16
C PHE A 199 21.95 -40.41 -4.08
N LYS A 200 21.85 -39.57 -3.04
CA LYS A 200 20.98 -39.84 -1.87
C LYS A 200 19.50 -39.94 -2.22
N PHE A 201 19.01 -39.14 -3.17
CA PHE A 201 17.60 -39.08 -3.57
C PHE A 201 17.35 -39.62 -5.00
N GLY A 202 18.37 -40.25 -5.59
CA GLY A 202 18.33 -40.84 -6.92
C GLY A 202 18.82 -39.92 -8.03
N SER A 203 18.94 -40.50 -9.23
CA SER A 203 19.38 -39.80 -10.44
C SER A 203 18.65 -40.37 -11.65
N PHE A 204 18.08 -39.49 -12.48
CA PHE A 204 17.25 -39.87 -13.62
C PHE A 204 17.85 -39.31 -14.91
N LYS A 205 18.11 -40.19 -15.88
CA LYS A 205 18.69 -39.84 -17.18
C LYS A 205 17.61 -39.81 -18.27
N TYR A 206 17.51 -38.70 -19.01
CA TYR A 206 16.58 -38.50 -20.12
C TYR A 206 17.33 -38.08 -21.38
N SER A 207 16.94 -38.56 -22.56
CA SER A 207 17.43 -37.95 -23.81
C SER A 207 16.84 -36.56 -23.96
N ALA A 208 17.60 -35.66 -24.60
CA ALA A 208 17.12 -34.34 -24.96
C ALA A 208 15.83 -34.43 -25.79
N ARG A 209 15.74 -35.42 -26.70
CA ARG A 209 14.53 -35.67 -27.49
C ARG A 209 13.30 -36.02 -26.65
N ASN A 210 13.47 -36.86 -25.62
CA ASN A 210 12.35 -37.20 -24.74
C ASN A 210 11.87 -36.00 -23.91
N LEU A 211 12.76 -35.07 -23.58
CA LEU A 211 12.40 -33.85 -22.85
C LEU A 211 11.74 -32.83 -23.78
N SER A 212 12.16 -32.73 -25.04
CA SER A 212 11.56 -31.83 -26.02
C SER A 212 10.17 -32.31 -26.46
N GLU A 213 9.98 -33.61 -26.68
CA GLU A 213 8.65 -34.19 -27.00
C GLU A 213 7.63 -33.97 -25.87
N LYS A 214 8.11 -33.89 -24.62
CA LYS A 214 7.30 -33.53 -23.46
C LYS A 214 7.10 -32.02 -23.28
N GLY A 215 7.69 -31.19 -24.14
CA GLY A 215 7.68 -29.73 -24.04
C GLY A 215 8.52 -29.16 -22.90
N VAL A 216 9.26 -30.01 -22.17
CA VAL A 216 10.10 -29.58 -21.04
C VAL A 216 11.33 -28.83 -21.56
N LEU A 217 11.96 -29.33 -22.62
CA LEU A 217 13.13 -28.71 -23.25
C LEU A 217 12.72 -27.95 -24.52
N LEU A 218 13.09 -26.67 -24.62
CA LEU A 218 12.83 -25.86 -25.83
C LEU A 218 14.01 -25.91 -26.79
N TYR A 219 15.21 -25.59 -26.30
CA TYR A 219 16.41 -25.65 -27.10
C TYR A 219 17.64 -25.98 -26.25
N TRP A 220 18.63 -26.56 -26.92
CA TRP A 220 20.00 -26.66 -26.42
C TRP A 220 20.96 -26.11 -27.49
N LYS A 221 21.55 -24.95 -27.24
CA LYS A 221 22.52 -24.31 -28.14
C LYS A 221 23.70 -25.26 -28.39
N GLY A 222 24.07 -25.42 -29.66
CA GLY A 222 25.14 -26.32 -30.09
C GLY A 222 24.67 -27.70 -30.53
N TYR A 223 23.40 -28.07 -30.29
CA TYR A 223 22.83 -29.34 -30.73
C TYR A 223 21.55 -29.13 -31.55
N ASN A 224 21.58 -29.62 -32.80
CA ASN A 224 20.39 -29.64 -33.64
C ASN A 224 19.42 -30.76 -33.19
N GLU A 225 18.14 -30.68 -33.56
CA GLU A 225 17.12 -31.68 -33.20
C GLU A 225 17.52 -33.12 -33.57
N ARG A 226 18.22 -33.31 -34.69
CA ARG A 226 18.74 -34.63 -35.12
C ARG A 226 19.80 -35.22 -34.18
N GLN A 227 20.45 -34.39 -33.38
CA GLN A 227 21.49 -34.78 -32.43
C GLN A 227 20.95 -34.97 -31.01
N TRP A 228 19.67 -34.63 -30.75
CA TRP A 228 19.03 -34.79 -29.44
C TRP A 228 18.87 -36.25 -28.99
N ASP A 229 19.04 -37.21 -29.90
CA ASP A 229 19.10 -38.64 -29.58
C ASP A 229 20.44 -39.06 -28.96
N ARG A 230 21.50 -38.28 -29.20
CA ARG A 230 22.89 -38.56 -28.76
C ARG A 230 23.30 -37.77 -27.52
N VAL A 231 22.42 -36.89 -27.04
CA VAL A 231 22.64 -36.05 -25.87
C VAL A 231 21.59 -36.38 -24.82
N ASP A 232 22.04 -36.63 -23.61
CA ASP A 232 21.21 -36.97 -22.47
C ASP A 232 21.41 -35.94 -21.35
N LEU A 233 20.33 -35.59 -20.68
CA LEU A 233 20.28 -34.73 -19.51
C LEU A 233 19.93 -35.58 -18.29
N THR A 234 20.80 -35.51 -17.29
CA THR A 234 20.69 -36.24 -16.03
C THR A 234 20.26 -35.28 -14.93
N ILE A 235 19.17 -35.60 -14.24
CA ILE A 235 18.67 -34.83 -13.10
C ILE A 235 18.92 -35.69 -11.86
N SER A 236 19.73 -35.19 -10.94
CA SER A 236 20.12 -35.89 -9.72
C SER A 236 19.89 -35.02 -8.49
N SER A 237 19.78 -35.64 -7.31
CA SER A 237 19.62 -34.91 -6.07
C SER A 237 20.37 -35.59 -4.93
N ASN A 238 21.23 -34.82 -4.27
CA ASN A 238 22.01 -35.22 -3.09
C ASN A 238 21.50 -34.58 -1.79
N GLU A 239 20.81 -33.45 -1.91
CA GLU A 239 20.27 -32.68 -0.80
C GLU A 239 18.78 -32.43 -1.03
N VAL A 240 18.02 -32.32 0.06
CA VAL A 240 16.58 -32.16 -0.03
C VAL A 240 16.26 -30.84 -0.71
N GLY A 241 15.48 -30.89 -1.78
CA GLY A 241 15.07 -29.69 -2.51
C GLY A 241 16.18 -29.07 -3.37
N VAL A 242 17.34 -29.71 -3.55
CA VAL A 242 18.37 -29.25 -4.49
C VAL A 242 18.57 -30.28 -5.59
N PHE A 243 18.44 -29.83 -6.83
CA PHE A 243 18.59 -30.65 -8.03
C PHE A 243 19.82 -30.24 -8.82
N THR A 244 20.69 -31.21 -9.11
CA THR A 244 21.82 -31.06 -10.01
C THR A 244 21.43 -31.57 -11.39
N ILE A 245 21.61 -30.73 -12.40
CA ILE A 245 21.34 -31.01 -13.80
C ILE A 245 22.69 -31.14 -14.50
N ASP A 246 22.94 -32.31 -15.08
CA ASP A 246 24.17 -32.62 -15.81
C ASP A 246 23.86 -33.00 -17.27
N GLY A 247 24.58 -32.41 -18.21
CA GLY A 247 24.56 -32.77 -19.62
C GLY A 247 25.62 -33.80 -19.96
N SER A 248 25.22 -34.82 -20.72
CA SER A 248 26.12 -35.87 -21.20
C SER A 248 25.88 -36.16 -22.68
N SER A 249 26.93 -36.54 -23.40
CA SER A 249 26.82 -37.08 -24.76
C SER A 249 27.45 -38.47 -24.78
N GLY A 250 26.62 -39.49 -24.96
CA GLY A 250 27.04 -40.89 -24.78
C GLY A 250 27.53 -41.17 -23.36
N ASN A 251 28.81 -41.58 -23.25
CA ASN A 251 29.49 -41.90 -21.98
C ASN A 251 30.34 -40.75 -21.44
N MET A 252 30.37 -39.59 -22.10
CA MET A 252 31.17 -38.44 -21.69
C MET A 252 30.28 -37.31 -21.18
N MET A 253 30.66 -36.68 -20.07
CA MET A 253 30.00 -35.46 -19.57
C MET A 253 30.41 -34.26 -20.42
N ILE A 254 29.45 -33.38 -20.74
CA ILE A 254 29.71 -32.18 -21.53
C ILE A 254 30.28 -31.12 -20.58
N SER A 255 31.47 -30.59 -20.89
CA SER A 255 32.09 -29.50 -20.12
C SER A 255 31.20 -28.26 -20.15
N GLY A 256 30.89 -27.71 -18.97
CA GLY A 256 29.99 -26.54 -18.83
C GLY A 256 28.51 -26.89 -18.76
N ALA A 257 28.12 -28.15 -18.99
CA ALA A 257 26.74 -28.61 -18.83
C ALA A 257 26.48 -29.14 -17.41
N ASN A 258 26.75 -28.32 -16.39
CA ASN A 258 26.36 -28.58 -15.00
C ASN A 258 25.62 -27.36 -14.46
N ALA A 259 24.49 -27.58 -13.81
CA ALA A 259 23.75 -26.55 -13.10
C ALA A 259 23.16 -27.13 -11.81
N GLN A 260 23.01 -26.31 -10.78
CA GLN A 260 22.28 -26.66 -9.57
C GLN A 260 21.11 -25.71 -9.42
N ILE A 261 19.95 -26.26 -9.08
CA ILE A 261 18.75 -25.47 -8.85
C ILE A 261 18.02 -25.95 -7.59
N PRO A 262 17.81 -25.05 -6.61
CA PRO A 262 16.86 -25.25 -5.53
C PRO A 262 15.43 -25.37 -6.06
N LEU A 263 14.61 -26.16 -5.38
CA LEU A 263 13.18 -26.26 -5.67
C LEU A 263 12.49 -24.90 -5.49
N ASP A 264 12.93 -24.14 -4.49
CA ASP A 264 12.41 -22.81 -4.16
C ASP A 264 12.52 -21.86 -5.37
N ASP A 265 13.64 -21.89 -6.10
CA ASP A 265 13.83 -21.06 -7.29
C ASP A 265 12.87 -21.43 -8.42
N LEU A 266 12.53 -22.73 -8.57
CA LEU A 266 11.55 -23.18 -9.56
C LEU A 266 10.12 -22.76 -9.17
N LEU A 267 9.78 -22.85 -7.89
CA LEU A 267 8.48 -22.42 -7.38
C LEU A 267 8.34 -20.89 -7.44
N GLN A 268 9.41 -20.16 -7.14
CA GLN A 268 9.46 -18.71 -7.28
C GLN A 268 9.32 -18.29 -8.74
N ALA A 269 10.00 -18.98 -9.67
CA ALA A 269 9.84 -18.74 -11.10
C ALA A 269 8.40 -19.01 -11.57
N GLN A 270 7.75 -20.06 -11.06
CA GLN A 270 6.34 -20.33 -11.32
C GLN A 270 5.43 -19.22 -10.76
N PHE A 271 5.66 -18.77 -9.52
CA PHE A 271 4.90 -17.69 -8.89
C PHE A 271 5.04 -16.37 -9.66
N ASN A 272 6.25 -16.06 -10.12
CA ASN A 272 6.55 -14.89 -10.95
C ASN A 272 6.03 -15.04 -12.40
N ASN A 273 5.28 -16.10 -12.72
CA ASN A 273 4.81 -16.44 -14.07
C ASN A 273 5.93 -16.50 -15.13
N THR A 274 7.14 -16.84 -14.71
CA THR A 274 8.28 -17.02 -15.59
C THR A 274 8.11 -18.35 -16.32
N GLN A 275 7.77 -18.29 -17.61
CA GLN A 275 7.47 -19.49 -18.41
C GLN A 275 8.72 -20.32 -18.72
N PHE A 276 9.87 -19.66 -18.84
CA PHE A 276 11.11 -20.28 -19.30
C PHE A 276 12.26 -19.99 -18.36
N MET A 277 13.11 -20.99 -18.15
CA MET A 277 14.33 -20.86 -17.37
C MET A 277 15.51 -21.37 -18.18
N ASP A 278 16.61 -20.63 -18.07
CA ASP A 278 17.84 -20.89 -18.78
C ASP A 278 18.86 -21.56 -17.85
N PHE A 279 19.47 -22.65 -18.32
CA PHE A 279 20.55 -23.38 -17.65
C PHE A 279 21.82 -23.37 -18.50
N PHE A 280 22.95 -23.74 -17.88
CA PHE A 280 24.27 -23.78 -18.53
C PHE A 280 24.64 -22.45 -19.20
N GLU A 281 24.56 -21.35 -18.45
CA GLU A 281 24.86 -19.99 -18.93
C GLU A 281 24.04 -19.60 -20.18
N GLY A 282 22.77 -20.03 -20.26
CA GLY A 282 21.88 -19.70 -21.38
C GLY A 282 22.04 -20.58 -22.61
N GLN A 283 22.72 -21.72 -22.47
CA GLN A 283 22.80 -22.74 -23.52
C GLN A 283 21.57 -23.65 -23.57
N LEU A 284 20.92 -23.90 -22.44
CA LEU A 284 19.73 -24.77 -22.36
C LEU A 284 18.53 -23.95 -21.91
N ARG A 285 17.40 -24.04 -22.60
CA ARG A 285 16.14 -23.40 -22.16
C ARG A 285 15.06 -24.44 -21.90
N VAL A 286 14.46 -24.40 -20.72
CA VAL A 286 13.37 -25.29 -20.32
C VAL A 286 12.09 -24.51 -19.99
N ASN A 287 10.95 -25.19 -20.07
CA ASN A 287 9.69 -24.69 -19.57
C ASN A 287 9.58 -24.96 -18.06
N VAL A 288 9.41 -23.91 -17.25
CA VAL A 288 9.41 -23.99 -15.78
C VAL A 288 8.30 -24.91 -15.26
N ASN A 289 7.06 -24.74 -15.74
CA ASN A 289 5.91 -25.51 -15.27
C ASN A 289 6.06 -27.01 -15.57
N LEU A 290 6.46 -27.34 -16.79
CA LEU A 290 6.63 -28.73 -17.21
C LEU A 290 7.85 -29.39 -16.57
N PHE A 291 8.92 -28.61 -16.34
CA PHE A 291 10.11 -29.08 -15.64
C PHE A 291 9.83 -29.33 -14.16
N LEU A 292 9.13 -28.42 -13.49
CA LEU A 292 8.67 -28.59 -12.11
C LEU A 292 7.79 -29.83 -11.99
N HIS A 293 6.82 -30.01 -12.89
CA HIS A 293 5.97 -31.21 -12.92
C HIS A 293 6.78 -32.50 -13.15
N LEU A 294 7.82 -32.47 -13.99
CA LEU A 294 8.73 -33.61 -14.18
C LEU A 294 9.45 -33.98 -12.88
N ILE A 295 9.95 -32.98 -12.15
CA ILE A 295 10.62 -33.15 -10.85
C ILE A 295 9.64 -33.71 -9.80
N MET A 296 8.45 -33.11 -9.68
CA MET A 296 7.40 -33.55 -8.75
C MET A 296 7.03 -35.01 -8.98
N ARG A 297 6.77 -35.39 -10.24
CA ARG A 297 6.42 -36.77 -10.56
C ARG A 297 7.53 -37.78 -10.29
N LYS A 298 8.79 -37.39 -10.43
CA LYS A 298 9.91 -38.34 -10.36
C LYS A 298 10.49 -38.46 -8.96
N PHE A 299 10.64 -37.35 -8.27
CA PHE A 299 11.20 -37.30 -6.92
C PHE A 299 10.11 -37.34 -5.84
N TYR A 300 8.96 -36.69 -6.07
CA TYR A 300 7.91 -36.51 -5.05
C TYR A 300 6.69 -37.46 -5.18
N ASN A 301 6.46 -38.10 -6.34
CA ASN A 301 5.33 -39.03 -6.61
C ASN A 301 3.92 -38.40 -6.56
N ASP A 302 3.80 -37.17 -7.04
CA ASP A 302 2.50 -36.65 -7.50
C ASP A 302 2.43 -36.69 -9.04
#